data_AF-A0A660NYR7-F1
#
_entry.id   AF-A0A660NYR7-F1
#
_cell.length_a   1.000
_cell.length_b   1.000
_cell.length_c   1.000
_cell.angle_alpha   90.00
_cell.angle_beta   90.00
_cell.angle_gamma   90.00
#
_symmetry.space_group_name_H-M   'P 1'
#
loop_
_entity.id
_entity.type
_entity.pdbx_description
1 polymer ?
#
loop_
_entity_poly.entity_id
_entity_poly.type
_entity_poly.pdbx_seq_one_letter_code
_entity_poly.pdbx_strand_id
1 'polypeptide(L)'
;MKKKYQNGFFLFGIVVLVIMVTQLDFAEVWRGLQHAGYWFFAVVVLWAFLYIFNTTSWYIIIKSQTKGDDKRMVPFWYLYKISVSGFALNYATPGGLMGGEPYRIMELSPRIGVERATSSVLLFVMTHIF
;
A
#
# COMPACT_ATOMS: atom_id res chain seq x y z
N MET A 1 15.51 14.29 2.78
CA MET A 1 16.70 13.42 3.02
C MET A 1 17.84 13.86 2.10
N LYS A 2 19.10 13.88 2.55
CA LYS A 2 20.23 14.20 1.65
C LYS A 2 20.38 13.06 0.62
N LYS A 3 20.58 13.39 -0.68
CA LYS A 3 20.68 12.43 -1.80
C LYS A 3 21.62 11.23 -1.55
N LYS A 4 22.69 11.44 -0.76
CA LYS A 4 23.65 10.37 -0.41
C LYS A 4 23.04 9.23 0.40
N TYR A 5 22.16 9.51 1.38
CA TYR A 5 21.52 8.46 2.17
C TYR A 5 20.42 7.74 1.40
N GLN A 6 19.71 8.45 0.53
CA GLN A 6 18.71 7.87 -0.35
C GLN A 6 19.32 6.83 -1.30
N ASN A 7 20.48 7.14 -1.89
CA ASN A 7 21.20 6.20 -2.74
C ASN A 7 21.72 4.97 -1.96
N GLY A 8 22.14 5.17 -0.71
CA GLY A 8 22.55 4.07 0.18
C GLY A 8 21.40 3.11 0.51
N PHE A 9 20.25 3.63 0.93
CA PHE A 9 19.06 2.82 1.17
C PHE A 9 18.54 2.14 -0.09
N PHE A 10 18.63 2.80 -1.23
CA PHE A 10 18.26 2.22 -2.51
C PHE A 10 19.14 1.02 -2.88
N LEU A 11 20.47 1.17 -2.74
CA LEU A 11 21.41 0.06 -2.97
C LEU A 11 21.16 -1.10 -2.00
N PHE A 12 20.92 -0.80 -0.72
CA PHE A 12 20.55 -1.81 0.26
C PHE A 12 19.26 -2.56 -0.15
N GLY A 13 18.23 -1.84 -0.58
CA GLY A 13 16.99 -2.44 -1.08
C GLY A 13 17.22 -3.38 -2.28
N ILE A 14 18.10 -3.01 -3.21
CA ILE A 14 18.50 -3.88 -4.33
C ILE A 14 19.18 -5.15 -3.83
N VAL A 15 20.12 -5.04 -2.88
CA VAL A 15 20.82 -6.20 -2.33
C VAL A 15 19.85 -7.16 -1.65
N VAL A 16 18.93 -6.65 -0.84
CA VAL A 16 17.89 -7.47 -0.19
C VAL A 16 16.98 -8.13 -1.23
N LEU A 17 16.56 -7.40 -2.26
CA LEU A 17 15.76 -7.95 -3.35
C LEU A 17 16.48 -9.09 -4.07
N VAL A 18 17.77 -8.93 -4.39
CA VAL A 18 18.57 -10.00 -5.01
C VAL A 18 18.62 -11.22 -4.10
N ILE A 19 18.85 -11.05 -2.79
CA ILE A 19 18.84 -12.16 -1.83
C ILE A 19 17.48 -12.88 -1.83
N MET A 20 16.38 -12.15 -1.74
CA MET A 20 15.03 -12.72 -1.76
C MET A 20 14.76 -13.51 -3.05
N VAL A 21 15.16 -12.97 -4.20
CA VAL A 21 15.01 -13.63 -5.51
C VAL A 21 15.87 -14.90 -5.59
N THR A 22 17.10 -14.89 -5.07
CA THR A 22 17.97 -16.08 -5.09
C THR A 22 17.52 -17.19 -4.14
N GLN A 23 16.76 -16.87 -3.09
CA GLN A 23 16.19 -17.86 -2.17
C GLN A 23 14.84 -18.42 -2.64
N LEU A 24 14.26 -17.86 -3.70
CA LEU A 24 12.98 -18.28 -4.24
C LEU A 24 13.15 -19.56 -5.09
N ASP A 25 12.41 -20.61 -4.75
CA ASP A 25 12.33 -21.79 -5.62
C ASP A 25 11.39 -21.51 -6.79
N PHE A 26 11.97 -21.09 -7.91
CA PHE A 26 11.22 -20.81 -9.13
C PHE A 26 10.48 -22.02 -9.69
N ALA A 27 10.99 -23.23 -9.49
CA ALA A 27 10.35 -24.44 -10.00
C ALA A 27 9.09 -24.79 -9.19
N GLU A 28 9.12 -24.57 -7.88
CA GLU A 28 7.93 -24.70 -7.02
C GLU A 28 6.89 -23.60 -7.35
N VAL A 29 7.31 -22.34 -7.49
CA VAL A 29 6.40 -21.23 -7.84
C VAL A 29 5.73 -21.46 -9.19
N TRP A 30 6.49 -21.95 -10.19
CA TRP A 30 5.93 -22.25 -11.51
C TRP A 30 4.92 -23.40 -11.46
N ARG A 31 5.22 -24.47 -10.72
CA ARG A 31 4.28 -25.59 -10.52
C ARG A 31 3.02 -25.14 -9.78
N GLY A 32 3.16 -24.27 -8.77
CA GLY A 32 2.03 -23.67 -8.06
C GLY A 32 1.13 -22.84 -8.97
N LEU A 33 1.71 -22.02 -9.86
CA LEU A 33 0.96 -21.25 -10.86
C LEU A 33 0.21 -22.16 -11.83
N GLN A 34 0.86 -23.22 -12.33
CA GLN A 34 0.23 -24.20 -13.21
C GLN A 34 -0.90 -24.95 -12.52
N HIS A 35 -0.71 -25.34 -11.26
CA HIS A 35 -1.74 -26.04 -10.48
C HIS A 35 -2.94 -25.14 -10.18
N ALA A 36 -2.71 -23.87 -9.85
CA ALA A 36 -3.78 -22.90 -9.62
C ALA A 36 -4.58 -22.63 -10.90
N GLY A 37 -3.93 -22.57 -12.07
CA GLY A 37 -4.59 -22.38 -13.35
C GLY A 37 -5.55 -21.18 -13.35
N TYR A 38 -6.82 -21.41 -13.72
CA TYR A 38 -7.84 -20.35 -13.73
C TYR A 38 -8.18 -19.78 -12.34
N TRP A 39 -7.97 -20.54 -11.27
CA TRP A 39 -8.21 -20.07 -9.90
C TRP A 39 -7.26 -18.93 -9.50
N PHE A 40 -6.06 -18.87 -10.08
CA PHE A 40 -5.15 -17.75 -9.89
C PHE A 40 -5.82 -16.42 -10.27
N PHE A 41 -6.43 -16.35 -11.45
CA PHE A 41 -7.14 -15.15 -11.90
C PHE A 41 -8.36 -14.83 -11.04
N ALA A 42 -9.10 -15.85 -10.60
CA ALA A 42 -10.23 -15.65 -9.68
C ALA A 42 -9.78 -15.00 -8.36
N VAL A 43 -8.66 -15.47 -7.78
CA VAL A 43 -8.06 -14.89 -6.57
C VAL A 43 -7.57 -13.46 -6.83
N VAL A 44 -6.93 -13.19 -7.96
CA VAL A 44 -6.48 -11.83 -8.31
C VAL A 44 -7.66 -10.87 -8.44
N VAL A 45 -8.75 -11.28 -9.09
CA VAL A 45 -9.96 -10.47 -9.21
C VAL A 45 -10.60 -10.24 -7.85
N LEU A 46 -10.68 -11.26 -7.00
CA LEU A 46 -11.16 -11.14 -5.63
C LEU A 46 -10.37 -10.08 -4.85
N TRP A 47 -9.03 -10.14 -4.92
CA TRP A 47 -8.16 -9.14 -4.28
C TRP A 47 -8.35 -7.74 -4.85
N ALA A 48 -8.57 -7.59 -6.16
CA ALA A 48 -8.89 -6.30 -6.75
C ALA A 48 -10.20 -5.71 -6.17
N PHE A 49 -11.24 -6.54 -6.00
CA PHE A 49 -12.48 -6.12 -5.32
C PHE A 49 -12.25 -5.73 -3.86
N LEU A 50 -11.46 -6.51 -3.11
CA LEU A 50 -11.11 -6.17 -1.72
C LEU A 50 -10.39 -4.82 -1.64
N TYR A 51 -9.46 -4.54 -2.55
CA TYR A 51 -8.79 -3.23 -2.60
C TYR A 51 -9.73 -2.08 -2.95
N ILE A 52 -10.75 -2.31 -3.79
CA ILE A 52 -11.79 -1.31 -4.08
C ILE A 52 -12.58 -1.00 -2.80
N PHE A 53 -13.02 -2.02 -2.05
CA PHE A 53 -13.73 -1.81 -0.80
C PHE A 53 -12.88 -1.09 0.24
N ASN A 54 -11.62 -1.51 0.43
CA ASN A 54 -10.69 -0.84 1.33
C ASN A 54 -10.49 0.63 0.95
N THR A 55 -10.31 0.92 -0.34
CA THR A 55 -10.19 2.29 -0.82
C THR A 55 -11.48 3.09 -0.60
N THR A 56 -12.64 2.46 -0.76
CA THR A 56 -13.95 3.09 -0.55
C THR A 56 -14.15 3.45 0.92
N SER A 57 -13.84 2.54 1.85
CA SER A 57 -13.86 2.81 3.29
C SER A 57 -12.94 3.98 3.64
N TRP A 58 -11.71 3.99 3.12
CA TRP A 58 -10.77 5.08 3.36
C TRP A 58 -11.24 6.41 2.76
N TYR A 59 -11.82 6.38 1.56
CA TYR A 59 -12.40 7.54 0.90
C TYR A 59 -13.56 8.15 1.70
N ILE A 60 -14.42 7.32 2.30
CA ILE A 60 -15.51 7.76 3.18
C ILE A 60 -14.95 8.44 4.43
N ILE A 61 -13.90 7.88 5.05
CA ILE A 61 -13.22 8.47 6.22
C ILE A 61 -12.64 9.85 5.88
N ILE A 62 -11.94 9.99 4.75
CA ILE A 62 -11.37 11.28 4.33
C ILE A 62 -12.48 12.31 4.07
N LYS A 63 -13.60 11.88 3.47
CA LYS A 63 -14.75 12.73 3.19
C LYS A 63 -15.45 13.18 4.47
N SER A 64 -15.62 12.31 5.47
CA SER A 64 -16.26 12.66 6.75
C SER A 64 -15.44 13.64 7.59
N GLN A 65 -14.12 13.68 7.38
CA GLN A 65 -13.21 14.65 7.99
C GLN A 65 -13.17 16.02 7.27
N THR A 66 -13.83 16.15 6.12
CA THR A 66 -13.89 17.41 5.38
C THR A 66 -15.01 18.28 5.94
N LYS A 67 -14.66 19.36 6.65
CA LYS A 67 -15.61 20.38 7.14
C LYS A 67 -15.51 21.65 6.30
N GLY A 68 -16.65 22.19 5.85
CA GLY A 68 -16.74 23.47 5.15
C GLY A 68 -16.29 23.46 3.68
N ASP A 69 -15.93 24.63 3.16
CA ASP A 69 -15.63 24.92 1.75
C ASP A 69 -14.24 24.40 1.27
N ASP A 70 -13.57 23.54 2.06
CA ASP A 70 -12.24 23.00 1.76
C ASP A 70 -12.36 21.89 0.69
N LYS A 71 -12.47 22.32 -0.58
CA LYS A 71 -12.65 21.51 -1.80
C LYS A 71 -11.42 20.68 -2.21
N ARG A 72 -10.48 20.40 -1.30
CA ARG A 72 -9.33 19.53 -1.61
C ARG A 72 -9.76 18.06 -1.63
N MET A 73 -10.62 17.73 -2.59
CA MET A 73 -11.09 16.38 -2.84
C MET A 73 -9.95 15.57 -3.44
N VAL A 74 -9.62 14.47 -2.77
CA VAL A 74 -8.65 13.51 -3.29
C VAL A 74 -9.39 12.57 -4.24
N PRO A 75 -8.95 12.41 -5.51
CA PRO A 75 -9.64 11.54 -6.44
C PRO A 75 -9.51 10.08 -6.00
N PHE A 76 -10.61 9.32 -6.13
CA PHE A 76 -10.67 7.91 -5.71
C PHE A 76 -9.54 7.07 -6.30
N TRP A 77 -9.24 7.23 -7.58
CA TRP A 77 -8.18 6.48 -8.26
C TRP A 77 -6.77 6.76 -7.72
N TYR A 78 -6.55 7.96 -7.18
CA TYR A 78 -5.28 8.26 -6.51
C TYR A 78 -5.20 7.53 -5.18
N LEU A 79 -6.27 7.55 -4.37
CA LEU A 79 -6.34 6.77 -3.14
C LEU A 79 -6.22 5.27 -3.39
N TYR A 80 -6.81 4.76 -4.47
CA TYR A 80 -6.67 3.36 -4.87
C TYR A 80 -5.21 3.00 -5.13
N LYS A 81 -4.50 3.84 -5.91
CA LYS A 81 -3.06 3.65 -6.15
C LYS A 81 -2.26 3.62 -4.85
N ILE A 82 -2.47 4.58 -3.95
CA ILE A 82 -1.78 4.64 -2.65
C ILE A 82 -2.14 3.43 -1.78
N SER A 83 -3.40 2.99 -1.80
CA SER A 83 -3.85 1.85 -1.00
C SER A 83 -3.12 0.58 -1.43
N VAL A 84 -3.11 0.29 -2.74
CA VAL A 84 -2.43 -0.87 -3.33
C VAL A 84 -0.91 -0.79 -3.13
N SER A 85 -0.28 0.36 -3.38
CA SER A 85 1.18 0.50 -3.16
C SER A 85 1.56 0.45 -1.68
N GLY A 86 0.71 0.96 -0.79
CA GLY A 86 0.90 0.84 0.66
C GLY A 86 0.85 -0.62 1.14
N PHE A 87 -0.10 -1.42 0.62
CA PHE A 87 -0.13 -2.86 0.89
C PHE A 87 1.09 -3.57 0.30
N ALA A 88 1.46 -3.29 -0.95
CA ALA A 88 2.65 -3.87 -1.57
C ALA A 88 3.92 -3.55 -0.78
N LEU A 89 4.05 -2.31 -0.29
CA LEU A 89 5.17 -1.89 0.55
C LEU A 89 5.19 -2.65 1.89
N ASN A 90 4.03 -2.86 2.51
CA ASN A 90 3.89 -3.67 3.72
C ASN A 90 4.32 -5.12 3.51
N TYR A 91 3.97 -5.74 2.38
CA TYR A 91 4.36 -7.12 2.07
C TYR A 91 5.81 -7.25 1.62
N ALA A 92 6.39 -6.21 1.01
CA ALA A 92 7.77 -6.22 0.52
C ALA A 92 8.82 -5.90 1.60
N THR A 93 8.43 -5.32 2.74
CA THR A 93 9.38 -4.87 3.76
C THR A 93 9.67 -5.98 4.79
N PRO A 94 10.92 -6.47 4.92
CA PRO A 94 11.30 -7.42 5.96
C PRO A 94 11.30 -6.71 7.31
N GLY A 95 10.27 -6.95 8.13
CA GLY A 95 10.03 -6.24 9.39
C GLY A 95 8.56 -6.08 9.77
N GLY A 96 7.64 -6.43 8.86
CA GLY A 96 6.21 -6.52 9.14
C GLY A 96 5.49 -5.17 9.10
N LEU A 97 4.56 -5.01 8.16
CA LEU A 97 3.42 -4.06 8.12
C LEU A 97 3.68 -2.56 8.42
N MET A 98 4.93 -2.12 8.60
CA MET A 98 5.25 -0.78 9.11
C MET A 98 5.63 0.25 8.02
N GLY A 99 5.74 -0.15 6.76
CA GLY A 99 6.14 0.75 5.67
C GLY A 99 4.98 1.49 4.99
N GLY A 100 3.85 0.82 4.86
CA GLY A 100 2.68 1.26 4.10
C GLY A 100 1.96 2.43 4.75
N GLU A 101 1.86 2.47 6.08
CA GLU A 101 1.15 3.55 6.79
C GLU A 101 1.92 4.89 6.73
N PRO A 102 3.24 4.95 7.05
CA PRO A 102 4.03 6.17 6.83
C PRO A 102 4.00 6.62 5.37
N TYR A 103 4.05 5.68 4.42
CA TYR A 103 3.94 5.99 3.00
C TYR A 103 2.60 6.64 2.63
N ARG A 104 1.47 6.09 3.10
CA ARG A 104 0.13 6.67 2.87
C ARG A 104 0.04 8.08 3.45
N ILE A 105 0.57 8.31 4.65
CA ILE A 105 0.58 9.64 5.28
C ILE A 105 1.45 10.60 4.44
N MET A 106 2.65 10.19 4.04
CA MET A 106 3.56 11.02 3.24
C MET A 106 2.96 11.41 1.88
N GLU A 107 2.31 10.48 1.19
CA GLU A 107 1.74 10.71 -0.14
C GLU A 107 0.43 11.51 -0.10
N LEU A 108 -0.28 11.48 1.04
CA LEU A 108 -1.55 12.19 1.24
C LEU A 108 -1.35 13.58 1.86
N SER A 109 -0.29 13.78 2.66
CA SER A 109 0.02 15.03 3.36
C SER A 109 0.09 16.27 2.46
N PRO A 110 0.70 16.23 1.25
CA PRO A 110 0.74 17.38 0.35
C PRO A 110 -0.65 17.83 -0.14
N ARG A 111 -1.64 16.92 -0.13
CA ARG A 111 -2.99 17.20 -0.65
C ARG A 111 -3.95 17.68 0.41
N ILE A 112 -3.97 17.05 1.59
CA ILE A 112 -4.97 17.34 2.64
C ILE A 112 -4.37 17.85 3.94
N GLY A 113 -3.05 18.01 4.02
CA GLY A 113 -2.33 18.38 5.24
C GLY A 113 -1.96 17.16 6.10
N VAL A 114 -0.89 17.31 6.89
CA VAL A 114 -0.29 16.22 7.68
C VAL A 114 -1.24 15.69 8.75
N GLU A 115 -1.95 16.58 9.47
CA GLU A 115 -2.88 16.19 10.53
C GLU A 115 -4.03 15.33 9.97
N ARG A 116 -4.70 15.81 8.92
CA ARG A 116 -5.81 15.08 8.27
C ARG A 116 -5.35 13.76 7.66
N ALA A 117 -4.19 13.75 6.99
CA ALA A 117 -3.60 12.53 6.44
C ALA A 117 -3.36 11.50 7.55
N THR A 118 -2.72 11.90 8.64
CA THR A 118 -2.42 11.04 9.79
C THR A 118 -3.69 10.51 10.44
N SER A 119 -4.66 11.38 10.75
CA SER A 119 -5.93 10.96 11.37
C SER A 119 -6.73 10.01 10.47
N SER A 120 -6.78 10.25 9.16
CA SER A 120 -7.50 9.39 8.22
C SER A 120 -6.89 7.98 8.14
N VAL A 121 -5.56 7.91 8.12
CA VAL A 121 -4.81 6.65 8.04
C VAL A 121 -4.95 5.87 9.34
N LEU A 122 -4.81 6.53 10.50
CA LEU A 122 -5.00 5.87 11.79
C LEU A 122 -6.41 5.30 11.97
N LEU A 123 -7.45 6.07 11.62
CA LEU A 123 -8.83 5.57 11.66
C LEU A 123 -9.03 4.39 10.71
N PHE A 124 -8.47 4.46 9.50
CA PHE A 124 -8.53 3.36 8.54
C PHE A 124 -7.87 2.09 9.09
N VAL A 125 -6.68 2.20 9.67
CA VAL A 125 -5.96 1.06 10.27
C VAL A 125 -6.72 0.46 11.44
N MET A 126 -7.29 1.29 12.31
CA MET A 126 -8.11 0.81 13.45
C MET A 126 -9.31 -0.02 12.99
N THR A 127 -9.88 0.25 11.82
CA THR A 127 -10.98 -0.58 11.26
C THR A 127 -10.52 -1.91 10.66
N HIS A 128 -9.22 -2.15 10.49
CA HIS A 128 -8.66 -3.36 9.88
C HIS A 128 -7.89 -4.26 10.86
N ILE A 129 -7.48 -3.72 12.02
CA ILE A 129 -6.69 -4.45 13.02
C ILE A 129 -7.56 -5.19 14.06
N PHE A 130 -8.88 -4.94 14.09
CA PHE A 130 -9.86 -5.65 14.91
C PHE A 130 -10.85 -6.40 14.03
#